data_AF-A0A2T0SR98-F1
#
_entry.id   AF-A0A2T0SR98-F1
#
_cell.length_a   1.000
_cell.length_b   1.000
_cell.length_c   1.000
_cell.angle_alpha   90.00
_cell.angle_beta   90.00
_cell.angle_gamma   90.00
#
_symmetry.space_group_name_H-M   'P 1'
#
loop_
_entity.id
_entity.type
_entity.pdbx_description
1 polymer ?
#
loop_
_entity_poly.entity_id
_entity_poly.type
_entity_poly.pdbx_seq_one_letter_code
_entity_poly.pdbx_strand_id
1 'polypeptide(L)' 'MQPAPKTDLVYCLRILEAIGKITIYANGYEDPFAFFDANDQKDFNACLLQLLHIGEQVNRLGESTRPFLGSTSKGSVT' A
#
# COMPACT_ATOMS: atom_id res chain seq x y z
N MET A 1 -0.45 -7.69 -23.22
CA MET A 1 0.73 -8.41 -22.67
C MET A 1 0.57 -8.46 -21.17
N GLN A 2 0.45 -9.64 -20.57
CA GLN A 2 0.55 -9.75 -19.11
C GLN A 2 2.00 -9.39 -18.69
N PRO A 3 2.20 -8.63 -17.61
CA PRO A 3 3.55 -8.33 -17.11
C PRO A 3 4.29 -9.62 -16.79
N ALA A 4 5.56 -9.72 -17.16
CA ALA A 4 6.37 -10.89 -16.86
C ALA A 4 6.58 -11.01 -15.33
N PRO A 5 6.71 -12.21 -14.75
CA PRO A 5 6.86 -12.42 -13.31
C PRO A 5 7.98 -11.60 -12.64
N LYS A 6 9.01 -11.19 -13.41
CA LYS A 6 10.08 -10.30 -12.93
C LYS A 6 9.59 -8.91 -12.51
N THR A 7 8.52 -8.38 -13.10
CA THR A 7 7.99 -7.05 -12.73
C THR A 7 7.18 -7.08 -11.45
N ASP A 8 6.54 -8.22 -11.13
CA ASP A 8 5.74 -8.37 -9.92
C ASP A 8 6.58 -8.22 -8.66
N LEU A 9 7.79 -8.79 -8.65
CA LEU A 9 8.73 -8.60 -7.54
C LEU A 9 9.03 -7.12 -7.28
N VAL A 10 9.24 -6.33 -8.34
CA VAL A 10 9.50 -4.88 -8.21
C VAL A 10 8.30 -4.15 -7.61
N TYR A 11 7.07 -4.51 -8.03
CA TYR A 11 5.86 -3.93 -7.44
C TYR A 11 5.68 -4.33 -5.97
N CYS A 12 5.97 -5.59 -5.61
CA CYS A 12 5.97 -6.03 -4.21
C CYS A 12 7.01 -5.28 -3.37
N LEU A 13 8.22 -5.08 -3.88
CA LEU A 13 9.27 -4.32 -3.17
C LEU A 13 8.87 -2.86 -2.97
N ARG A 14 8.21 -2.24 -3.95
CA ARG A 14 7.67 -0.87 -3.81
C ARG A 14 6.54 -0.79 -2.77
N ILE A 15 5.69 -1.81 -2.69
CA ILE A 15 4.67 -1.90 -1.64
C ILE A 15 5.34 -1.97 -0.26
N LEU A 16 6.35 -2.83 -0.09
CA LEU A 16 7.10 -2.94 1.16
C LEU A 16 7.80 -1.63 1.54
N GLU A 17 8.39 -0.93 0.57
CA GLU A 17 8.99 0.39 0.78
C GLU A 17 7.96 1.41 1.25
N ALA A 18 6.77 1.45 0.64
CA ALA A 18 5.69 2.35 1.02
C ALA A 18 5.18 2.06 2.44
N ILE A 19 5.05 0.78 2.83
CA ILE A 19 4.71 0.38 4.21
C ILE A 19 5.78 0.90 5.18
N GLY A 20 7.07 0.71 4.87
CA GLY A 20 8.15 1.23 5.71
C GLY A 20 8.11 2.75 5.88
N LYS A 21 7.78 3.49 4.82
CA LYS A 21 7.60 4.95 4.88
C LYS A 21 6.42 5.36 5.76
N ILE A 22 5.30 4.63 5.72
CA ILE A 22 4.15 4.86 6.62
C ILE A 22 4.60 4.72 8.08
N THR A 23 5.38 3.69 8.40
CA THR A 23 5.92 3.52 9.76
C THR A 23 6.80 4.69 10.18
N ILE A 24 7.59 5.28 9.27
CA ILE A 24 8.43 6.45 9.56
C ILE A 24 7.56 7.70 9.81
N TYR A 25 6.60 7.99 8.94
CA TYR A 25 5.76 9.18 9.04
C TYR A 25 4.79 9.13 10.23
N ALA A 26 4.29 7.94 10.59
CA ALA A 26 3.42 7.77 11.75
C ALA A 26 4.19 7.60 13.07
N ASN A 27 5.52 7.52 13.03
CA ASN A 27 6.31 7.26 14.23
C ASN A 27 6.23 8.41 15.24
N GLY A 28 6.10 8.08 16.52
CA GLY A 28 6.05 9.07 17.61
C GLY A 28 4.69 9.70 17.85
N TYR A 29 3.66 9.35 17.06
CA TYR A 29 2.28 9.71 17.35
C TYR A 29 1.54 8.54 18.00
N GLU A 30 1.08 8.72 19.24
CA GLU A 30 0.30 7.71 19.97
C GLU A 30 -1.21 7.91 19.82
N ASP A 31 -1.63 9.13 19.48
CA ASP A 31 -3.02 9.51 19.26
C ASP A 31 -3.29 9.84 17.79
N PRO A 32 -4.33 9.25 17.17
CA PRO A 32 -4.66 9.51 15.75
C PRO A 32 -5.05 10.97 15.45
N PHE A 33 -5.67 11.69 16.39
CA PHE A 33 -6.04 13.10 16.17
C PHE A 33 -4.81 13.99 16.24
N ALA A 34 -3.90 13.72 17.19
CA ALA A 34 -2.60 14.38 17.26
C ALA A 34 -1.77 14.15 16.00
N PHE A 35 -1.78 12.94 15.43
CA PHE A 35 -1.14 12.66 14.15
C PHE A 35 -1.75 13.48 12.99
N PHE A 36 -3.09 13.56 12.97
CA PHE A 36 -3.81 14.31 11.94
C PHE A 36 -3.49 15.82 12.01
N ASP A 37 -3.52 16.42 13.20
CA ASP A 37 -3.34 17.87 13.35
C ASP A 37 -1.86 18.33 13.32
N ALA A 38 -0.90 17.42 13.50
CA ALA A 38 0.52 17.76 13.55
C ALA A 38 1.10 18.20 12.21
N ASN A 39 2.14 19.04 12.27
CA ASN A 39 2.97 19.44 11.14
C ASN A 39 2.19 19.91 9.90
N ASP A 40 1.11 20.67 10.09
CA ASP A 40 0.21 21.10 9.00
C ASP A 40 -0.30 19.92 8.15
N GLN A 41 -0.64 18.81 8.81
CA GLN A 41 -1.06 17.54 8.20
C GLN A 41 -0.03 16.89 7.27
N LYS A 42 1.23 17.33 7.27
CA LYS A 42 2.24 16.86 6.29
C LYS A 42 2.53 15.37 6.42
N ASP A 43 2.75 14.87 7.63
CA ASP A 43 3.06 13.45 7.86
C ASP A 43 1.84 12.57 7.58
N PHE A 44 0.66 13.04 8.00
CA PHE A 44 -0.62 12.39 7.69
C PHE A 44 -0.85 12.26 6.18
N ASN A 45 -0.70 13.36 5.45
CA ASN A 45 -0.85 13.39 3.99
C ASN A 45 0.22 12.55 3.29
N ALA A 46 1.44 12.47 3.84
CA ALA A 46 2.48 11.58 3.33
C ALA A 46 2.08 10.10 3.48
N CYS A 47 1.49 9.70 4.61
CA CYS A 47 0.92 8.37 4.80
C CYS A 47 -0.21 8.08 3.80
N LEU A 48 -1.14 9.03 3.59
CA LEU A 48 -2.21 8.87 2.58
C LEU A 48 -1.65 8.65 1.17
N LEU A 49 -0.61 9.39 0.80
CA LEU A 49 0.05 9.22 -0.50
C LEU A 49 0.72 7.84 -0.63
N GLN A 50 1.33 7.31 0.44
CA GLN A 50 1.87 5.96 0.42
C GLN A 50 0.77 4.90 0.29
N LEU A 51 -0.38 5.08 0.93
CA LEU A 51 -1.54 4.18 0.76
C LEU A 51 -2.05 4.18 -0.68
N LEU A 52 -2.12 5.35 -1.33
CA LEU A 52 -2.46 5.45 -2.75
C LEU A 52 -1.44 4.70 -3.62
N HIS A 53 -0.14 4.90 -3.39
CA HIS A 53 0.92 4.19 -4.10
C HIS A 53 0.81 2.66 -3.95
N ILE A 54 0.49 2.16 -2.75
CA ILE A 54 0.27 0.72 -2.52
C ILE A 54 -0.87 0.22 -3.41
N GLY A 55 -2.02 0.90 -3.41
CA GLY A 55 -3.16 0.54 -4.27
C GLY A 55 -2.79 0.51 -5.75
N GLU A 56 -2.01 1.47 -6.24
CA GLU A 56 -1.52 1.49 -7.62
C GLU A 56 -0.59 0.31 -7.93
N GLN A 57 0.34 -0.04 -7.03
CA GLN A 57 1.24 -1.17 -7.25
C GLN A 57 0.48 -2.50 -7.25
N VAL A 58 -0.49 -2.68 -6.34
CA VAL A 58 -1.37 -3.86 -6.31
C VAL A 58 -2.13 -4.02 -7.63
N ASN A 59 -2.54 -2.90 -8.23
CA ASN A 59 -3.22 -2.91 -9.51
C ASN A 59 -2.32 -3.34 -10.69
N ARG A 60 -1.00 -3.22 -10.57
CA ARG A 60 -0.02 -3.58 -11.60
C ARG A 60 0.50 -5.01 -11.53
N LEU A 61 0.24 -5.71 -10.43
CA LEU A 61 0.61 -7.10 -10.25
C LEU A 61 -0.11 -8.02 -11.25
N GLY A 62 0.60 -9.05 -11.71
CA GLY A 62 0.03 -10.12 -12.50
C GLY A 62 -1.09 -10.88 -11.78
N GLU A 63 -1.98 -11.49 -12.57
CA GLU A 63 -3.14 -12.25 -12.08
C GLU A 63 -2.76 -13.47 -11.23
N SER A 64 -1.58 -14.03 -11.43
CA SER A 64 -1.06 -15.13 -10.61
C SER A 64 -0.59 -14.67 -9.23
N THR A 65 -0.06 -13.45 -9.11
CA THR A 65 0.52 -12.93 -7.85
C THR A 65 -0.55 -12.22 -7.00
N ARG A 66 -1.47 -11.48 -7.65
CA ARG A 66 -2.49 -10.67 -6.97
C ARG A 66 -3.34 -11.43 -5.93
N PRO A 67 -3.80 -12.67 -6.17
CA PRO A 67 -4.64 -13.41 -5.21
C PRO A 67 -3.96 -13.66 -3.86
N PHE A 68 -2.62 -13.72 -3.82
CA PHE A 68 -1.86 -13.92 -2.59
C PHE A 68 -1.78 -12.67 -1.71
N LEU A 69 -2.11 -11.49 -2.25
CA LEU A 69 -2.08 -10.21 -1.53
C LEU A 69 -3.48 -9.70 -1.18
N GLY A 70 -4.50 -10.15 -1.90
CA GLY A 70 -5.90 -9.86 -1.62
C GLY A 70 -6.69 -11.15 -1.46
N SER A 71 -6.79 -11.68 -0.24
CA SER A 71 -7.76 -12.73 0.07
C SER A 71 -9.15 -12.11 0.24
N THR A 72 -9.83 -11.84 -0.88
CA THR A 72 -11.29 -11.96 -0.89
C THR A 72 -11.64 -12.94 -2.01
N SER A 73 -12.03 -14.13 -1.56
CA SER A 73 -12.95 -15.01 -2.27
C SER A 73 -13.93 -14.15 -3.09
N LYS A 74 -13.86 -14.24 -4.42
CA LYS A 74 -15.04 -13.95 -5.22
C LYS A 74 -16.03 -15.03 -4.82
N GLY A 75 -16.94 -14.70 -3.90
CA GLY A 75 -18.10 -15.52 -3.62
C GLY A 75 -18.81 -15.76 -4.95
N SER A 76 -18.71 -17.00 -5.43
CA SER A 76 -19.50 -17.47 -6.56
C SER A 76 -20.94 -17.50 -6.08
N VAL A 77 -21.70 -16.46 -6.40
CA VAL A 77 -23.16 -16.48 -6.29
C VAL A 77 -23.66 -17.28 -7.49
N THR A 78 -23.81 -18.59 -7.28
CA THR A 78 -24.71 -19.46 -8.05
C THR A 78 -26.05 -19.52 -7.35
#